data_AF-A0A9D4X1Q1-F1
#
_entry.id   AF-A0A9D4X1Q1-F1
#
_cell.length_a   1.000
_cell.length_b   1.000
_cell.length_c   1.000
_cell.angle_alpha   90.00
_cell.angle_beta   90.00
_cell.angle_gamma   90.00
#
_symmetry.space_group_name_H-M   'P 1'
#
loop_
_entity.id
_entity.type
_entity.pdbx_description
1 polymer ?
#
loop_
_entity_poly.entity_id
_entity_poly.type
_entity_poly.pdbx_seq_one_letter_code
_entity_poly.pdbx_strand_id
1 'polypeptide(L)'
;MFPRSTHETFAEKLYQTLKDNKRFSKPKLSRTDFTINHYAGDVRLFPPLHEESTKSTKFSSIATQFKQQLQSLLETLSATEPHYIRCVKPNNLLKPGIFENNDVLQQLRCGGVMEAIRISCAGYPTRKNFDEFVQRFSIMEPKVLKSWYLLLLFSVFSFSDHTDECDCTEHN
;
A
#
# COMPACT_ATOMS: atom_id res chain seq x y z
N MET A 1 -7.91 29.97 -14.95
CA MET A 1 -8.17 29.08 -16.11
C MET A 1 -7.92 29.89 -17.37
N PHE A 2 -7.22 29.34 -18.36
CA PHE A 2 -6.89 30.07 -19.59
C PHE A 2 -8.07 29.97 -20.57
N PRO A 3 -8.66 31.08 -21.02
CA PRO A 3 -9.89 31.07 -21.81
C PRO A 3 -9.74 30.49 -23.24
N ARG A 4 -8.55 30.00 -23.62
CA ARG A 4 -8.26 29.37 -24.92
C ARG A 4 -7.44 28.08 -24.82
N SER A 5 -7.35 27.45 -23.65
CA SER A 5 -6.57 26.21 -23.52
C SER A 5 -7.37 25.01 -24.05
N THR A 6 -6.83 24.32 -25.05
CA THR A 6 -7.36 23.05 -25.58
C THR A 6 -6.69 21.85 -24.91
N HIS A 7 -7.24 20.64 -25.12
CA HIS A 7 -6.66 19.38 -24.63
C HIS A 7 -5.25 19.13 -25.17
N GLU A 8 -4.95 19.54 -26.40
CA GLU A 8 -3.61 19.46 -27.00
C GLU A 8 -2.63 20.38 -26.28
N THR A 9 -2.99 21.65 -26.07
CA THR A 9 -2.10 22.59 -25.35
C THR A 9 -1.88 22.17 -23.90
N PHE A 10 -2.85 21.49 -23.29
CA PHE A 10 -2.69 20.86 -21.99
C PHE A 10 -1.72 19.68 -22.03
N ALA A 11 -1.91 18.75 -22.98
CA ALA A 11 -1.04 17.59 -23.14
C ALA A 11 0.41 18.00 -23.43
N GLU A 12 0.62 19.00 -24.29
CA GLU A 12 1.94 19.56 -24.56
C GLU A 12 2.60 20.12 -23.29
N LYS A 13 1.88 20.92 -22.51
CA LYS A 13 2.39 21.41 -21.23
C LYS A 13 2.71 20.26 -20.27
N LEU A 14 1.84 19.26 -20.19
CA LEU A 14 2.04 18.09 -19.35
C LEU A 14 3.30 17.32 -19.76
N TYR A 15 3.51 17.08 -21.06
CA TYR A 15 4.71 16.43 -21.59
C TYR A 15 5.97 17.23 -21.27
N GLN A 16 5.92 18.57 -21.36
CA GLN A 16 7.08 19.40 -21.03
C GLN A 16 7.40 19.40 -19.54
N THR A 17 6.38 19.48 -18.68
CA THR A 17 6.56 19.52 -17.23
C THR A 17 6.99 18.18 -16.65
N LEU A 18 6.52 17.06 -17.20
CA LEU A 18 6.75 15.72 -16.64
C LEU A 18 7.70 14.85 -17.47
N LYS A 19 8.44 15.43 -18.44
CA LYS A 19 9.35 14.70 -19.34
C LYS A 19 10.38 13.82 -18.62
N ASP A 20 10.90 14.29 -17.49
CA ASP A 20 11.96 13.62 -16.73
C ASP A 20 11.41 12.71 -15.63
N ASN A 21 10.08 12.63 -15.48
CA ASN A 21 9.45 11.84 -14.44
C ASN A 21 9.34 10.37 -14.87
N LYS A 22 10.00 9.47 -14.11
CA LYS A 22 9.97 8.01 -14.34
C LYS A 22 8.58 7.39 -14.30
N ARG A 23 7.59 8.08 -13.71
CA ARG A 23 6.20 7.63 -13.62
C ARG A 23 5.30 8.14 -14.74
N PHE A 24 5.86 8.84 -15.72
CA PHE A 24 5.10 9.44 -16.81
C PHE A 24 5.72 9.05 -18.15
N SER A 25 4.88 8.68 -19.12
CA SER A 25 5.35 8.40 -20.47
C SER A 25 4.38 8.91 -21.55
N LYS A 26 4.97 9.43 -22.63
CA LYS A 26 4.25 9.91 -23.81
C LYS A 26 4.07 8.76 -24.81
N PRO A 27 2.82 8.42 -25.20
CA PRO A 27 2.56 7.42 -26.23
C PRO A 27 3.01 7.91 -27.62
N LYS A 28 3.46 6.98 -28.46
CA LYS A 28 4.03 7.30 -29.79
C LYS A 28 2.98 7.73 -30.82
N LEU A 29 1.75 7.24 -30.72
CA LEU A 29 0.72 7.40 -31.74
C LEU A 29 -0.31 8.51 -31.43
N SER A 30 -0.47 8.90 -30.17
CA SER A 30 -1.48 9.87 -29.76
C SER A 30 -0.85 11.20 -29.34
N ARG A 31 -1.52 12.30 -29.69
CA ARG A 31 -1.06 13.67 -29.38
C ARG A 31 -1.61 14.18 -28.04
N THR A 32 -2.67 13.56 -27.53
CA THR A 32 -3.40 14.00 -26.32
C THR A 32 -3.31 12.99 -25.18
N ASP A 33 -3.03 11.72 -25.47
CA ASP A 33 -3.01 10.67 -24.46
C ASP A 33 -1.71 10.70 -23.67
N PHE A 34 -1.76 10.23 -22.44
CA PHE A 34 -0.56 10.05 -21.63
C PHE A 34 -0.69 8.80 -20.78
N THR A 35 0.46 8.26 -20.39
CA THR A 35 0.53 7.06 -19.56
C THR A 35 1.13 7.41 -18.22
N ILE A 36 0.47 6.96 -17.15
CA ILE A 36 0.99 7.04 -15.79
C ILE A 36 1.41 5.63 -15.38
N ASN A 37 2.68 5.48 -14.97
CA ASN A 37 3.22 4.22 -14.47
C ASN A 37 2.81 4.09 -13.00
N HIS A 38 1.62 3.52 -12.81
CA HIS A 38 1.04 3.28 -11.50
C HIS A 38 1.61 1.98 -10.91
N TYR A 39 1.59 1.82 -9.57
CA TYR A 39 2.15 0.62 -8.92
C TYR A 39 1.45 -0.68 -9.36
N ALA A 40 0.22 -0.55 -9.87
CA ALA A 40 -0.60 -1.64 -10.39
C ALA A 40 -0.39 -1.94 -11.89
N GLY A 41 0.52 -1.23 -12.55
CA GLY A 41 0.72 -1.28 -14.00
C GLY A 41 0.43 0.06 -14.69
N ASP A 42 0.77 0.13 -15.97
CA ASP A 42 0.68 1.35 -16.76
C ASP A 42 -0.77 1.68 -17.13
N VAL A 43 -1.21 2.90 -16.79
CA VAL A 43 -2.57 3.38 -17.06
C VAL A 43 -2.51 4.44 -18.16
N ARG A 44 -3.09 4.13 -19.32
CA ARG A 44 -3.29 5.11 -20.40
C ARG A 44 -4.57 5.88 -20.15
N LEU A 45 -4.46 7.21 -20.12
CA LEU A 45 -5.59 8.11 -19.93
C LEU A 45 -5.88 8.83 -21.25
N PHE A 46 -7.15 8.76 -21.66
CA PHE A 46 -7.69 9.41 -22.85
C PHE A 46 -8.52 10.61 -22.38
N PRO A 47 -8.02 11.85 -22.49
CA PRO A 47 -8.86 13.00 -22.23
C PRO A 47 -9.99 13.03 -23.26
N PRO A 48 -11.27 13.00 -22.86
CA PRO A 48 -12.37 13.08 -23.82
C PRO A 48 -12.33 14.43 -24.53
N LEU A 49 -12.55 14.41 -25.85
CA LEU A 49 -12.80 15.61 -26.65
C LEU A 49 -14.19 16.14 -26.31
N HIS A 50 -14.33 16.86 -25.19
CA HIS A 50 -15.61 17.45 -24.84
C HIS A 50 -15.72 18.84 -25.48
N GLU A 51 -16.78 19.08 -26.26
CA GLU A 51 -17.09 20.39 -26.80
C GLU A 51 -17.35 21.39 -25.67
N GLU A 52 -16.84 22.61 -25.86
CA GLU A 52 -16.72 23.65 -24.87
C GLU A 52 -18.08 24.06 -24.27
N SER A 53 -18.33 23.77 -23.00
CA SER A 53 -19.34 24.51 -22.24
C SER A 53 -18.67 25.73 -21.63
N THR A 54 -18.79 26.87 -22.31
CA THR A 54 -18.51 28.19 -21.76
C THR A 54 -19.30 28.38 -20.47
N LYS A 55 -18.63 28.54 -19.33
CA LYS A 55 -19.14 29.32 -18.20
C LYS A 55 -17.99 29.76 -17.29
N SER A 56 -17.69 31.04 -17.42
CA SER A 56 -16.92 31.87 -16.51
C SER A 56 -17.62 31.98 -15.15
N THR A 57 -17.01 31.46 -14.09
CA THR A 57 -17.12 32.00 -12.72
C THR A 57 -16.05 31.33 -11.86
N LYS A 58 -15.60 31.98 -10.79
CA LYS A 58 -14.59 31.48 -9.84
C LYS A 58 -14.95 30.04 -9.42
N PHE A 59 -14.25 29.03 -9.93
CA PHE A 59 -14.63 27.63 -9.74
C PHE A 59 -13.42 26.82 -9.26
N SER A 60 -13.55 26.20 -8.09
CA SER A 60 -12.73 25.04 -7.72
C SER A 60 -13.06 23.92 -8.71
N SER A 61 -12.05 23.33 -9.35
CA SER A 61 -12.30 22.22 -10.28
C SER A 61 -12.76 20.97 -9.51
N ILE A 62 -13.48 20.06 -10.16
CA ILE A 62 -13.84 18.75 -9.58
C ILE A 62 -12.58 18.04 -9.07
N ALA A 63 -11.46 18.12 -9.80
CA ALA A 63 -10.19 17.54 -9.37
C ALA A 63 -9.62 18.20 -8.10
N THR A 64 -9.74 19.53 -7.96
CA THR A 64 -9.31 20.27 -6.76
C THR A 64 -10.17 19.89 -5.56
N GLN A 65 -11.49 19.83 -5.74
CA GLN A 65 -12.42 19.42 -4.68
C GLN A 65 -12.18 17.97 -4.25
N PHE A 66 -12.05 17.05 -5.21
CA PHE A 66 -11.76 15.63 -4.92
C PHE A 66 -10.42 15.47 -4.18
N LYS A 67 -9.38 16.20 -4.60
CA LYS A 67 -8.08 16.20 -3.91
C LYS A 67 -8.21 16.66 -2.46
N GLN A 68 -8.96 17.73 -2.20
CA GLN A 68 -9.17 18.26 -0.86
C GLN A 68 -9.97 17.27 0.02
N GLN A 69 -11.03 16.68 -0.53
CA GLN A 69 -11.82 15.66 0.16
C GLN A 69 -11.00 14.42 0.50
N LEU A 70 -10.18 13.94 -0.44
CA LEU A 70 -9.30 12.79 -0.22
C LEU A 70 -8.25 13.09 0.86
N GLN A 71 -7.66 14.28 0.86
CA GLN A 71 -6.69 14.69 1.85
C GLN A 71 -7.29 14.72 3.27
N SER A 72 -8.47 15.33 3.42
CA SER A 72 -9.17 15.38 4.71
C SER A 72 -9.58 13.99 5.21
N LEU A 73 -9.98 13.10 4.30
CA LEU A 73 -10.28 11.70 4.66
C LEU A 73 -9.03 10.96 5.13
N LEU A 74 -7.90 11.11 4.42
CA LEU A 74 -6.64 10.46 4.79
C LEU A 74 -6.13 10.92 6.16
N GLU A 75 -6.26 12.21 6.49
CA GLU A 75 -5.93 12.75 7.81
C GLU A 75 -6.76 12.08 8.90
N THR A 76 -8.07 11.95 8.68
CA THR A 76 -8.98 11.28 9.63
C THR A 76 -8.60 9.81 9.84
N LEU A 77 -8.35 9.07 8.75
CA LEU A 77 -7.96 7.66 8.82
C LEU A 77 -6.59 7.47 9.47
N SER A 78 -5.65 8.39 9.25
CA SER A 78 -4.30 8.31 9.82
C SER A 78 -4.25 8.51 11.34
N ALA A 79 -5.31 9.09 11.93
CA ALA A 79 -5.47 9.22 13.37
C ALA A 79 -6.03 7.96 14.04
N THR A 80 -6.36 6.92 13.26
CA THR A 80 -6.93 5.66 13.73
C THR A 80 -5.99 4.49 13.44
N GLU A 81 -6.23 3.34 14.06
CA GLU A 81 -5.57 2.10 13.67
C GLU A 81 -6.26 1.45 12.46
N PRO A 82 -5.54 1.26 11.33
CA PRO A 82 -6.15 0.73 10.13
C PRO A 82 -6.12 -0.80 10.07
N HIS A 83 -7.28 -1.42 9.86
CA HIS A 83 -7.39 -2.82 9.45
C HIS A 83 -7.76 -2.93 7.97
N TYR A 84 -7.03 -3.74 7.21
CA TYR A 84 -7.20 -3.84 5.76
C TYR A 84 -7.89 -5.15 5.34
N ILE A 85 -9.03 -5.02 4.66
CA ILE A 85 -9.72 -6.15 4.02
C ILE A 85 -9.61 -6.00 2.50
N ARG A 86 -9.18 -7.05 1.79
CA ARG A 86 -9.03 -7.07 0.33
C ARG A 86 -10.04 -8.03 -0.29
N CYS A 87 -11.03 -7.47 -0.97
CA CYS A 87 -12.00 -8.26 -1.70
C CYS A 87 -11.42 -8.71 -3.04
N VAL A 88 -11.63 -9.97 -3.41
CA VAL A 88 -11.19 -10.55 -4.68
C VAL A 88 -12.40 -11.15 -5.39
N LYS A 89 -12.64 -10.71 -6.63
CA LYS A 89 -13.65 -11.27 -7.52
C LYS A 89 -13.07 -12.48 -8.25
N PRO A 90 -13.55 -13.71 -8.01
CA PRO A 90 -12.93 -14.91 -8.57
C PRO A 90 -13.18 -15.07 -10.07
N ASN A 91 -14.27 -14.51 -10.60
CA ASN A 91 -14.59 -14.54 -12.03
C ASN A 91 -15.56 -13.42 -12.40
N ASN A 92 -15.58 -13.04 -13.68
CA ASN A 92 -16.48 -12.00 -14.17
C ASN A 92 -17.94 -12.43 -14.36
N LEU A 93 -18.20 -13.73 -14.43
CA LEU A 93 -19.54 -14.31 -14.59
C LEU A 93 -20.36 -14.33 -13.29
N LEU A 94 -19.76 -13.97 -12.16
CA LEU A 94 -20.37 -13.99 -10.82
C LEU A 94 -20.91 -15.37 -10.42
N LYS A 95 -20.24 -16.45 -10.85
CA LYS A 95 -20.64 -17.83 -10.56
C LYS A 95 -19.72 -18.48 -9.53
N PRO A 96 -20.24 -19.32 -8.62
CA PRO A 96 -19.40 -20.10 -7.71
C PRO A 96 -18.60 -21.16 -8.49
N GLY A 97 -17.46 -21.58 -7.95
CA GLY A 97 -16.62 -22.66 -8.49
C GLY A 97 -15.80 -22.32 -9.74
N ILE A 98 -15.88 -21.08 -10.24
CA ILE A 98 -15.08 -20.61 -11.38
C ILE A 98 -14.01 -19.65 -10.86
N PHE A 99 -12.75 -19.89 -11.23
CA PHE A 99 -11.61 -19.08 -10.84
C PHE A 99 -10.78 -18.65 -12.05
N GLU A 100 -10.77 -17.36 -12.32
CA GLU A 100 -10.03 -16.73 -13.43
C GLU A 100 -8.68 -16.23 -12.91
N ASN A 101 -7.65 -17.07 -13.06
CA ASN A 101 -6.30 -16.81 -12.53
C ASN A 101 -5.73 -15.45 -12.93
N ASN A 102 -5.88 -15.05 -14.19
CA ASN A 102 -5.31 -13.80 -14.70
C ASN A 102 -5.97 -12.57 -14.05
N ASP A 103 -7.29 -12.59 -13.92
CA ASP A 103 -8.06 -11.48 -13.35
C ASP A 103 -7.83 -11.37 -11.84
N VAL A 104 -7.77 -12.51 -11.15
CA VAL A 104 -7.43 -12.53 -9.73
C VAL A 104 -5.99 -12.06 -9.50
N LEU A 105 -5.03 -12.54 -10.30
CA LEU A 105 -3.65 -12.09 -10.20
C LEU A 105 -3.52 -10.59 -10.44
N GLN A 106 -4.24 -10.05 -11.43
CA GLN A 106 -4.27 -8.62 -11.68
C GLN A 106 -4.88 -7.85 -10.50
N GLN A 107 -5.97 -8.34 -9.91
CA GLN A 107 -6.55 -7.75 -8.70
C GLN A 107 -5.57 -7.77 -7.52
N LEU A 108 -4.79 -8.84 -7.32
CA LEU A 108 -3.78 -8.90 -6.25
C LEU A 108 -2.64 -7.89 -6.46
N ARG A 109 -2.25 -7.65 -7.72
CA ARG A 109 -1.30 -6.59 -8.09
C ARG A 109 -1.89 -5.21 -7.86
N CYS A 110 -3.11 -4.97 -8.34
CA CYS A 110 -3.83 -3.70 -8.14
C CYS A 110 -4.13 -3.41 -6.67
N GLY A 111 -4.38 -4.44 -5.88
CA GLY A 111 -4.52 -4.34 -4.43
C GLY A 111 -3.17 -4.17 -3.72
N GLY A 112 -2.02 -4.25 -4.39
CA GLY A 112 -0.72 -4.17 -3.73
C GLY A 112 -0.48 -5.32 -2.74
N VAL A 113 -1.22 -6.43 -2.85
CA VAL A 113 -1.04 -7.61 -1.97
C VAL A 113 0.35 -8.21 -2.20
N MET A 114 0.77 -8.31 -3.46
CA MET A 114 2.12 -8.77 -3.81
C MET A 114 3.21 -7.88 -3.23
N GLU A 115 2.97 -6.57 -3.22
CA GLU A 115 3.92 -5.59 -2.69
C GLU A 115 3.98 -5.63 -1.16
N ALA A 116 2.83 -5.81 -0.50
CA ALA A 116 2.76 -5.99 0.94
C ALA A 116 3.49 -7.27 1.39
N ILE A 117 3.33 -8.37 0.66
CA ILE A 117 4.09 -9.61 0.89
C ILE A 117 5.59 -9.34 0.74
N ARG A 118 6.01 -8.64 -0.32
CA ARG A 118 7.42 -8.31 -0.56
C ARG A 118 8.03 -7.52 0.61
N ILE A 119 7.32 -6.51 1.10
CA ILE A 119 7.75 -5.69 2.26
C ILE A 119 7.81 -6.55 3.53
N SER A 120 6.78 -7.37 3.78
CA SER A 120 6.73 -8.27 4.95
C SER A 120 7.89 -9.27 4.97
N CYS A 121 8.21 -9.88 3.82
CA CYS A 121 9.35 -10.80 3.70
C CYS A 121 10.70 -10.11 3.91
N ALA A 122 10.83 -8.82 3.57
CA ALA A 122 12.05 -8.05 3.86
C ALA A 122 12.19 -7.67 5.35
N GLY A 123 11.08 -7.60 6.09
CA GLY A 123 11.02 -7.13 7.47
C GLY A 123 11.01 -8.22 8.55
N TYR A 124 11.58 -9.39 8.28
CA TYR A 124 11.45 -10.61 9.10
C TYR A 124 9.97 -11.03 9.27
N PRO A 125 9.42 -11.83 8.34
CA PRO A 125 7.99 -12.12 8.29
C PRO A 125 7.48 -12.93 9.50
N THR A 126 8.41 -13.58 10.22
CA THR A 126 8.09 -14.40 11.39
C THR A 126 8.35 -13.59 12.66
N ARG A 127 7.27 -13.09 13.29
CA ARG A 127 7.31 -12.61 14.67
C ARG A 127 6.69 -13.68 15.55
N LYS A 128 7.49 -14.26 16.45
CA LYS A 128 7.04 -15.21 17.45
C LYS A 128 7.45 -14.71 18.81
N ASN A 129 6.58 -14.95 19.80
CA ASN A 129 6.96 -14.76 21.18
C ASN A 129 8.09 -15.73 21.54
N PHE A 130 8.90 -15.34 22.52
CA PHE A 130 10.08 -16.11 22.91
C PHE A 130 9.71 -17.57 23.27
N ASP A 131 8.63 -17.77 24.02
CA ASP A 131 8.18 -19.09 24.45
C ASP A 131 7.81 -19.99 23.26
N GLU A 132 7.05 -19.45 22.30
CA GLU A 132 6.69 -20.19 21.08
C GLU A 132 7.91 -20.51 20.22
N PHE A 133 8.90 -19.61 20.19
CA PHE A 133 10.15 -19.83 19.48
C PHE A 133 10.94 -20.98 20.11
N VAL A 134 11.12 -20.95 21.43
CA VAL A 134 11.83 -22.00 22.17
C VAL A 134 11.11 -23.34 22.05
N GLN A 135 9.78 -23.37 22.24
CA GLN A 135 9.00 -24.61 22.12
C GLN A 135 9.15 -25.24 20.72
N ARG A 136 9.07 -24.42 19.66
CA ARG A 136 9.17 -24.86 18.25
C ARG A 136 10.57 -25.36 17.89
N PHE A 137 11.60 -24.68 18.37
CA PHE A 137 12.97 -24.87 17.88
C PHE A 137 13.89 -25.60 18.87
N SER A 138 13.37 -26.03 20.02
CA SER A 138 14.14 -26.74 21.04
C SER A 138 14.78 -28.05 20.57
N ILE A 139 14.17 -28.68 19.57
CA ILE A 139 14.66 -29.91 18.94
C ILE A 139 15.88 -29.65 18.05
N MET A 140 16.05 -28.43 17.50
CA MET A 140 17.12 -28.15 16.53
C MET A 140 18.50 -28.05 17.19
N GLU A 141 18.59 -27.59 18.44
CA GLU A 141 19.86 -27.53 19.19
C GLU A 141 19.62 -27.70 20.71
N PRO A 142 19.43 -28.95 21.20
CA PRO A 142 19.07 -29.21 22.58
C PRO A 142 20.21 -28.92 23.60
N LYS A 143 21.47 -28.79 23.15
CA LYS A 143 22.62 -28.50 24.03
C LYS A 143 22.66 -27.05 24.48
N VAL A 144 22.32 -26.12 23.58
CA VAL A 144 22.31 -24.68 23.89
C VAL A 144 21.22 -24.37 24.91
N LEU A 145 20.00 -24.88 24.72
CA LEU A 145 18.88 -24.60 25.64
C LEU A 145 19.12 -25.07 27.08
N LYS A 146 19.78 -26.21 27.30
CA LYS A 146 20.15 -26.66 28.64
C LYS A 146 21.11 -25.69 29.34
N SER A 147 22.00 -25.03 28.59
CA SER A 147 22.93 -24.03 29.12
C SER A 147 22.23 -22.73 29.52
N TRP A 148 21.22 -22.29 28.76
CA TRP A 148 20.46 -21.08 29.05
C TRP A 148 19.46 -21.27 30.20
N TYR A 149 18.82 -22.44 30.32
CA TYR A 149 17.97 -22.74 31.48
C TYR A 149 18.76 -22.78 32.79
N LEU A 150 20.01 -23.26 32.77
CA LEU A 150 20.89 -23.23 33.95
C LEU A 150 21.32 -21.80 34.32
N LEU A 151 21.61 -20.94 33.34
CA LEU A 151 21.94 -19.53 33.59
C LEU A 151 20.72 -18.70 34.02
N LEU A 152 19.53 -18.97 33.47
CA LEU A 152 18.26 -18.38 33.89
C LEU A 152 17.86 -18.84 35.30
N LEU A 153 18.05 -20.12 35.66
CA LEU A 153 17.84 -20.58 37.04
C LEU A 153 18.82 -19.93 38.03
N PHE A 154 20.09 -19.74 37.64
CA PHE A 154 21.07 -19.02 38.47
C PHE A 154 20.77 -17.53 38.62
N SER A 155 20.21 -16.88 37.59
CA SER A 155 19.83 -15.46 37.67
C SER A 155 18.48 -15.27 38.37
N VAL A 156 17.50 -16.15 38.18
CA VAL A 156 16.21 -16.12 38.89
C VAL A 156 16.37 -16.39 40.40
N PHE A 157 17.34 -17.22 40.81
CA PHE A 157 17.64 -17.41 42.25
C PHE A 157 18.42 -16.24 42.88
N SER A 158 19.07 -15.39 42.09
CA SER A 158 19.78 -14.19 42.59
C SER A 158 18.98 -12.89 42.47
N PHE A 159 17.82 -12.89 41.80
CA PHE A 159 17.03 -11.67 41.56
C PHE A 159 15.65 -11.69 42.25
N SER A 160 15.47 -12.52 43.28
CA SER A 160 14.22 -12.61 44.02
C SER A 160 14.14 -11.61 45.19
N ASP A 161 14.99 -10.59 45.23
CA ASP A 161 14.96 -9.57 46.29
C ASP A 161 15.46 -8.22 45.75
N HIS A 162 14.67 -7.55 44.89
CA HIS A 162 14.51 -6.09 44.80
C HIS A 162 13.67 -5.70 43.56
N THR A 163 12.40 -5.39 43.83
CA THR A 163 11.60 -4.24 43.32
C THR A 163 11.42 -3.97 41.81
N ASP A 164 10.12 -3.89 41.48
CA ASP A 164 9.43 -2.89 40.65
C ASP A 164 9.22 -3.15 39.14
N GLU A 165 8.07 -3.78 38.86
CA GLU A 165 6.95 -3.19 38.11
C GLU A 165 7.32 -2.35 36.86
N CYS A 166 7.71 -3.03 35.77
CA CYS A 166 7.64 -2.45 34.43
C CYS A 166 6.35 -2.93 33.75
N ASP A 167 5.29 -2.17 34.00
CA ASP A 167 4.01 -2.23 33.30
C ASP A 167 4.22 -1.89 31.81
N CYS A 168 4.42 -2.94 30.99
CA CYS A 168 4.32 -2.82 29.54
C CYS A 168 2.84 -3.02 29.17
N THR A 169 2.08 -1.95 29.34
CA THR A 169 0.69 -1.82 28.92
C THR A 169 0.55 -2.24 27.45
N GLU A 170 -0.30 -3.25 27.26
CA GLU A 170 -1.01 -3.52 26.02
C GLU A 170 -1.53 -2.20 25.44
N HIS A 171 -1.12 -1.87 24.21
CA HIS A 171 -1.92 -1.00 23.36
C HIS A 171 -2.37 -1.83 22.17
N ASN A 172 -3.65 -2.20 22.30
CA ASN A 172 -4.50 -2.94 21.38
C ASN A 172 -5.21 -1.99 20.41
#